data_AF-A0A740ISA4-F1
#
_entry.id   AF-A0A740ISA4-F1
#
_cell.length_a   1.000
_cell.length_b   1.000
_cell.length_c   1.000
_cell.angle_alpha   90.00
_cell.angle_beta   90.00
_cell.angle_gamma   90.00
#
_symmetry.space_group_name_H-M   'P 1'
#
loop_
_entity.id
_entity.type
_entity.pdbx_description
1 polymer ?
#
loop_
_entity_poly.entity_id
_entity_poly.type
_entity_poly.pdbx_seq_one_letter_code
_entity_poly.pdbx_strand_id
1 'polypeptide(L)'
;MSNSFAAYRRSVFEALGGFPEHTILAEDMFMAARMIQAGYKIAYCAEASVRHSHNYTPKQEFQRYFDTGVFHACNPWIQRDFGGAGGEGFRFVKSEIQFLLKNAPFWIPRALLTTFAKFLGYKLGKHWQSLPLPTCRYFSMYK
;
A
#
# COMPACT_ATOMS: atom_id res chain seq x y z
N MET A 1 3.21 -4.32 5.29
CA MET A 1 2.91 -4.24 6.73
C MET A 1 1.42 -3.99 6.91
N SER A 2 0.85 -4.30 8.07
CA SER A 2 -0.57 -4.07 8.37
C SER A 2 -0.68 -3.08 9.52
N ASN A 3 -1.48 -2.03 9.37
CA ASN A 3 -1.82 -1.14 10.48
C ASN A 3 -2.92 -1.71 11.38
N SER A 4 -3.67 -2.70 10.88
CA SER A 4 -4.83 -3.28 11.56
C SER A 4 -4.45 -4.46 12.47
N PHE A 5 -3.31 -5.10 12.22
CA PHE A 5 -2.87 -6.26 12.99
C PHE A 5 -1.35 -6.38 13.00
N ALA A 6 -0.74 -5.59 13.90
CA ALA A 6 0.68 -5.54 14.12
C ALA A 6 0.98 -5.21 15.59
N ALA A 7 2.11 -5.70 16.08
CA ALA A 7 2.64 -5.35 17.39
C ALA A 7 4.03 -4.73 17.23
N TYR A 8 4.29 -3.67 17.99
CA TYR A 8 5.56 -2.96 18.00
C TYR A 8 6.17 -3.03 19.40
N ARG A 9 7.49 -3.22 19.49
CA ARG A 9 8.20 -3.08 20.77
C ARG A 9 8.16 -1.59 21.17
N ARG A 10 7.45 -1.28 22.25
CA ARG A 10 7.22 0.10 22.71
C ARG A 10 8.49 0.94 22.78
N SER A 11 9.53 0.43 23.43
CA SER A 11 10.80 1.16 23.58
C SER A 11 11.45 1.52 22.26
N VAL A 12 11.32 0.67 21.23
CA VAL A 12 11.86 0.92 19.88
C VAL A 12 10.98 1.90 19.12
N PHE A 13 9.66 1.78 19.28
CA PHE A 13 8.70 2.69 18.67
C PHE A 13 8.92 4.13 19.16
N GLU A 14 8.99 4.33 20.47
CA GLU A 14 9.24 5.63 21.09
C GLU A 14 10.64 6.16 20.72
N ALA A 15 11.69 5.33 20.77
CA ALA A 15 13.06 5.75 20.43
C ALA A 15 13.22 6.17 18.95
N LEU A 16 12.39 5.66 18.05
CA LEU A 16 12.41 6.03 16.62
C LEU A 16 11.43 7.16 16.27
N GLY A 17 10.78 7.77 17.28
CA GLY A 17 9.89 8.93 17.10
C GLY A 17 8.44 8.58 16.77
N GLY A 18 8.06 7.30 16.87
CA GLY A 18 6.69 6.85 16.62
C GLY A 18 6.21 7.03 15.18
N PHE A 19 4.88 7.09 15.00
CA PHE A 19 4.28 7.32 13.70
C PHE A 19 4.48 8.77 13.24
N PRO A 20 4.68 9.00 11.93
CA PRO A 20 4.80 10.35 11.41
C PRO A 20 3.50 11.14 11.58
N GLU A 21 3.59 12.38 12.07
CA GLU A 21 2.43 13.27 12.28
C GLU A 21 1.76 13.69 10.95
N HIS A 22 2.55 13.76 9.87
CA HIS A 22 2.09 14.23 8.57
C HIS A 22 2.33 13.16 7.49
N THR A 23 1.52 12.11 7.51
CA THR A 23 1.45 11.12 6.43
C THR A 23 0.03 10.97 5.92
N ILE A 24 -0.13 10.84 4.60
CA ILE A 24 -1.44 10.68 3.97
C ILE A 24 -2.06 9.29 4.22
N LEU A 25 -1.22 8.26 4.34
CA LEU A 25 -1.53 6.89 4.79
C LEU A 25 -0.21 6.13 5.05
N ALA A 26 -0.31 4.85 5.43
CA ALA A 26 0.83 3.92 5.53
C ALA A 26 1.88 4.32 6.57
N GLU A 27 1.43 4.89 7.68
CA GLU A 27 2.21 5.14 8.89
C GLU A 27 2.92 3.89 9.40
N ASP A 28 2.28 2.73 9.26
CA ASP A 28 2.81 1.42 9.60
C ASP A 28 3.99 1.02 8.70
N MET A 29 3.89 1.26 7.38
CA MET A 29 4.97 1.02 6.44
C MET A 29 6.15 1.94 6.72
N PHE A 30 5.89 3.23 6.99
CA PHE A 30 6.92 4.18 7.36
C PHE A 30 7.68 3.70 8.60
N MET A 31 6.95 3.35 9.67
CA MET A 31 7.54 2.89 10.92
C MET A 31 8.32 1.58 10.72
N ALA A 32 7.78 0.63 9.96
CA ALA A 32 8.45 -0.61 9.61
C ALA A 32 9.77 -0.38 8.85
N ALA A 33 9.77 0.51 7.85
CA ALA A 33 10.98 0.87 7.11
C ALA A 33 12.04 1.51 8.01
N ARG A 34 11.64 2.40 8.93
CA ARG A 34 12.53 2.99 9.94
C ARG A 34 13.12 1.97 10.89
N MET A 35 12.32 1.00 11.35
CA MET A 35 12.81 -0.09 12.20
C MET A 35 13.86 -0.94 11.48
N ILE A 36 13.62 -1.27 10.21
CA ILE A 36 14.61 -2.03 9.43
C ILE A 36 15.90 -1.23 9.21
N GLN A 37 15.82 0.06 8.89
CA GLN A 37 16.99 0.93 8.78
C GLN A 37 17.80 0.99 10.09
N ALA A 38 17.13 0.92 11.24
CA ALA A 38 17.76 0.89 12.55
C ALA A 38 18.29 -0.51 12.96
N GLY A 39 18.29 -1.49 12.05
CA GLY A 39 18.83 -2.84 12.27
C GLY A 39 17.86 -3.82 12.94
N TYR A 40 16.60 -3.43 13.16
CA TYR A 40 15.59 -4.33 13.69
C TYR A 40 15.02 -5.23 12.59
N LYS A 41 14.38 -6.32 13.00
CA LYS A 41 13.75 -7.29 12.11
C LYS A 41 12.24 -7.30 12.30
N ILE A 42 11.53 -7.60 11.22
CA ILE A 42 10.09 -7.84 11.24
C ILE A 42 9.87 -9.36 11.22
N ALA A 43 9.02 -9.85 12.12
CA ALA A 43 8.63 -11.25 12.18
C ALA A 43 7.15 -11.40 11.78
N TYR A 44 6.85 -12.40 10.96
CA TYR A 44 5.48 -12.81 10.63
C TYR A 44 5.10 -14.01 11.49
N CYS A 45 3.94 -13.96 12.15
CA CYS A 45 3.41 -15.04 12.98
C CYS A 45 2.12 -15.54 12.34
N ALA A 46 2.15 -16.74 11.76
CA ALA A 46 1.03 -17.28 10.98
C ALA A 46 -0.15 -17.71 11.87
N GLU A 47 0.13 -18.05 13.12
CA GLU A 47 -0.84 -18.49 14.13
C GLU A 47 -1.67 -17.31 14.68
N ALA A 48 -1.08 -16.12 14.69
CA ALA A 48 -1.76 -14.89 15.03
C ALA A 48 -2.67 -14.48 13.84
N SER A 49 -3.96 -14.77 13.96
CA SER A 49 -4.93 -14.52 12.89
C SER A 49 -6.02 -13.55 13.32
N VAL A 50 -6.50 -12.74 12.37
CA VAL A 50 -7.61 -11.81 12.55
C VAL A 50 -8.48 -11.83 11.29
N ARG A 51 -9.76 -11.52 11.45
CA ARG A 51 -10.66 -11.27 10.31
C ARG A 51 -10.63 -9.79 9.96
N HIS A 52 -10.24 -9.49 8.73
CA HIS A 52 -10.23 -8.15 8.19
C HIS A 52 -10.72 -8.20 6.75
N SER A 53 -11.57 -7.24 6.36
CA SER A 53 -12.18 -7.22 5.03
C SER A 53 -12.40 -5.81 4.55
N HIS A 54 -12.20 -5.60 3.25
CA HIS A 54 -12.64 -4.41 2.55
C HIS A 54 -13.41 -4.83 1.29
N ASN A 55 -14.51 -4.11 1.03
CA ASN A 55 -15.33 -4.31 -0.16
C ASN A 55 -15.18 -3.12 -1.10
N TYR A 56 -13.93 -2.74 -1.40
CA TYR A 56 -13.66 -1.58 -2.23
C TYR A 56 -14.14 -1.79 -3.67
N THR A 57 -14.74 -0.74 -4.20
CA THR A 57 -15.00 -0.61 -5.64
C THR A 57 -13.69 -0.32 -6.38
N PRO A 58 -13.60 -0.56 -7.71
CA PRO A 58 -12.42 -0.16 -8.49
C PRO A 58 -12.07 1.33 -8.35
N LYS A 59 -13.08 2.21 -8.19
CA LYS A 59 -12.87 3.63 -7.92
C LYS A 59 -12.17 3.86 -6.57
N GLN A 60 -12.62 3.19 -5.51
CA GLN A 60 -11.98 3.30 -4.20
C GLN A 60 -10.57 2.71 -4.21
N GLU A 61 -10.35 1.60 -4.92
CA GLU A 61 -9.01 1.03 -5.11
C GLU A 61 -8.08 2.01 -5.84
N PHE A 62 -8.57 2.69 -6.88
CA PHE A 62 -7.85 3.79 -7.51
C PHE A 62 -7.48 4.88 -6.50
N GLN A 63 -8.44 5.36 -5.72
CA GLN A 63 -8.20 6.48 -4.78
C GLN A 63 -7.19 6.10 -3.69
N ARG A 64 -7.31 4.88 -3.15
CA ARG A 64 -6.35 4.35 -2.17
C ARG A 64 -4.94 4.23 -2.75
N TYR A 65 -4.83 3.73 -3.98
CA TYR A 65 -3.52 3.60 -4.62
C TYR A 65 -2.96 4.94 -5.08
N PHE A 66 -3.80 5.93 -5.38
CA PHE A 66 -3.36 7.32 -5.57
C PHE A 66 -2.65 7.83 -4.31
N ASP A 67 -3.27 7.68 -3.14
CA ASP A 67 -2.66 8.10 -1.88
C ASP A 67 -1.37 7.31 -1.58
N THR A 68 -1.34 6.02 -1.91
CA THR A 68 -0.13 5.19 -1.84
C THR A 68 1.00 5.73 -2.73
N GLY A 69 0.66 6.21 -3.93
CA GLY A 69 1.60 6.88 -4.84
C GLY A 69 2.12 8.18 -4.25
N VAL A 70 1.24 9.00 -3.68
CA VAL A 70 1.60 10.26 -3.00
C VAL A 70 2.54 9.98 -1.83
N PHE A 71 2.23 8.98 -0.99
CA PHE A 71 3.07 8.56 0.12
C PHE A 71 4.49 8.20 -0.33
N HIS A 72 4.63 7.39 -1.38
CA HIS A 72 5.94 7.04 -1.92
C HIS A 72 6.65 8.22 -2.60
N ALA A 73 5.92 9.17 -3.18
CA ALA A 73 6.52 10.40 -3.71
C ALA A 73 7.05 11.31 -2.59
N CYS A 74 6.37 11.37 -1.45
CA CYS A 74 6.82 12.11 -0.26
C CYS A 74 7.94 11.39 0.50
N ASN A 75 8.02 10.06 0.39
CA ASN A 75 9.02 9.22 1.04
C ASN A 75 9.87 8.43 0.03
N PRO A 76 10.61 9.09 -0.88
CA PRO A 76 11.33 8.42 -1.96
C PRO A 76 12.44 7.49 -1.44
N TRP A 77 12.96 7.77 -0.24
CA TRP A 77 13.97 6.97 0.44
C TRP A 77 13.51 5.53 0.69
N ILE A 78 12.21 5.28 0.89
CA ILE A 78 11.69 3.92 1.11
C ILE A 78 11.96 3.06 -0.14
N GLN A 79 11.66 3.56 -1.33
CA GLN A 79 11.86 2.79 -2.57
C GLN A 79 13.33 2.66 -2.93
N ARG A 80 14.14 3.66 -2.60
CA ARG A 80 15.58 3.64 -2.81
C ARG A 80 16.24 2.54 -1.96
N ASP A 81 15.83 2.42 -0.70
CA ASP A 81 16.50 1.53 0.27
C ASP A 81 15.92 0.10 0.23
N PHE A 82 14.63 -0.06 -0.11
CA PHE A 82 13.93 -1.36 -0.09
C PHE A 82 13.48 -1.86 -1.48
N GLY A 83 13.73 -1.07 -2.53
CA GLY A 83 13.32 -1.40 -3.90
C GLY A 83 11.85 -1.09 -4.20
N GLY A 84 11.48 -1.34 -5.47
CA GLY A 84 10.12 -1.13 -5.97
C GLY A 84 9.27 -2.40 -5.98
N ALA A 85 7.95 -2.25 -5.93
CA ALA A 85 7.00 -3.37 -5.89
C ALA A 85 6.66 -4.02 -7.26
N GLY A 86 7.37 -3.67 -8.33
CA GLY A 86 7.00 -4.08 -9.71
C GLY A 86 7.00 -5.59 -9.94
N GLY A 87 8.05 -6.28 -9.45
CA GLY A 87 8.19 -7.74 -9.62
C GLY A 87 7.12 -8.53 -8.86
N GLU A 88 6.91 -8.22 -7.58
CA GLU A 88 5.87 -8.88 -6.78
C GLU A 88 4.46 -8.55 -7.28
N GLY A 89 4.24 -7.33 -7.77
CA GLY A 89 2.96 -6.94 -8.38
C GLY A 89 2.61 -7.83 -9.58
N PHE A 90 3.56 -8.08 -10.49
CA PHE A 90 3.33 -8.97 -11.62
C PHE A 90 3.07 -10.42 -11.20
N ARG A 91 3.80 -10.93 -10.20
CA ARG A 91 3.57 -12.27 -9.65
C ARG A 91 2.18 -12.41 -9.05
N PHE A 92 1.71 -11.39 -8.31
CA PHE A 92 0.37 -11.34 -7.76
C PHE A 92 -0.72 -11.37 -8.84
N VAL A 93 -0.60 -10.54 -9.88
CA VAL A 93 -1.59 -10.53 -10.99
C VAL A 93 -1.63 -11.88 -11.70
N LYS A 94 -0.46 -12.49 -11.94
CA LYS A 94 -0.37 -13.82 -12.55
C LYS A 94 -1.06 -14.89 -11.68
N SER A 95 -0.82 -14.89 -10.38
CA SER A 95 -1.43 -15.87 -9.48
C SER A 95 -2.95 -15.67 -9.35
N GLU A 96 -3.41 -14.42 -9.29
CA GLU A 96 -4.84 -14.08 -9.26
C GLU A 96 -5.56 -14.58 -10.53
N ILE A 97 -5.01 -14.31 -11.72
CA ILE A 97 -5.59 -14.77 -12.99
C ILE A 97 -5.62 -16.30 -13.05
N GLN A 98 -4.53 -16.98 -12.68
CA GLN A 98 -4.47 -18.44 -12.66
C GLN A 98 -5.50 -19.05 -11.69
N PHE A 99 -5.72 -18.41 -10.54
CA PHE A 99 -6.74 -18.83 -9.59
C PHE A 99 -8.15 -18.63 -10.13
N LEU A 100 -8.44 -17.45 -10.70
CA LEU A 100 -9.76 -17.13 -11.23
C LEU A 100 -10.13 -17.97 -12.44
N LEU A 101 -9.18 -18.29 -13.32
CA LEU A 101 -9.40 -19.21 -14.45
C LEU A 101 -9.88 -20.60 -14.00
N LYS A 102 -9.45 -21.06 -12.83
CA LYS A 102 -9.85 -22.37 -12.30
C LYS A 102 -11.16 -22.34 -11.52
N ASN A 103 -11.40 -21.26 -10.78
CA ASN A 103 -12.47 -21.23 -9.77
C ASN A 103 -13.65 -20.32 -10.14
N ALA A 104 -13.41 -19.21 -10.84
CA ALA A 104 -14.43 -18.20 -11.11
C ALA A 104 -14.09 -17.30 -12.34
N PRO A 105 -14.09 -17.83 -13.58
CA PRO A 105 -13.60 -17.09 -14.75
C PRO A 105 -14.32 -15.77 -15.02
N PHE A 106 -15.62 -15.67 -14.70
CA PHE A 106 -16.41 -14.46 -14.87
C PHE A 106 -15.94 -13.27 -14.00
N TRP A 107 -15.09 -13.50 -13.00
CA TRP A 107 -14.49 -12.44 -12.18
C TRP A 107 -13.23 -11.83 -12.78
N ILE A 108 -12.65 -12.45 -13.82
CA ILE A 108 -11.43 -11.95 -14.49
C ILE A 108 -11.60 -10.52 -15.00
N PRO A 109 -12.69 -10.13 -15.68
CA PRO A 109 -12.87 -8.74 -16.13
C PRO A 109 -12.82 -7.74 -14.97
N ARG A 110 -13.44 -8.07 -13.84
CA ARG A 110 -13.41 -7.21 -12.64
C ARG A 110 -12.01 -7.17 -12.01
N ALA A 111 -11.31 -8.30 -11.94
CA ALA A 111 -9.95 -8.35 -11.40
C ALA A 111 -8.98 -7.50 -12.24
N LEU A 112 -9.08 -7.57 -13.57
CA LEU A 112 -8.32 -6.73 -14.49
C LEU A 112 -8.65 -5.24 -14.32
N LEU A 113 -9.94 -4.90 -14.23
CA LEU A 113 -10.37 -3.51 -14.01
C LEU A 113 -9.83 -2.95 -12.68
N THR A 114 -9.93 -3.73 -11.60
CA THR A 114 -9.40 -3.34 -10.28
C THR A 114 -7.88 -3.20 -10.31
N THR A 115 -7.18 -4.15 -10.93
CA THR A 115 -5.71 -4.10 -11.07
C THR A 115 -5.28 -2.89 -11.88
N PHE A 116 -5.97 -2.58 -12.97
CA PHE A 116 -5.72 -1.39 -13.77
C PHE A 116 -5.97 -0.10 -12.97
N ALA A 117 -7.08 -0.04 -12.22
CA ALA A 117 -7.40 1.08 -11.34
C ALA A 117 -6.31 1.32 -10.28
N LYS A 118 -5.81 0.25 -9.64
CA LYS A 118 -4.67 0.31 -8.70
C LYS A 118 -3.41 0.86 -9.36
N PHE A 119 -3.05 0.32 -10.53
CA PHE A 119 -1.87 0.73 -11.26
C PHE A 119 -1.95 2.22 -11.67
N LEU A 120 -3.07 2.65 -12.24
CA LEU A 120 -3.27 4.02 -12.67
C LEU A 120 -3.28 4.99 -11.49
N GLY A 121 -4.01 4.67 -10.42
CA GLY A 121 -4.04 5.46 -9.19
C GLY A 121 -2.63 5.66 -8.66
N TYR A 122 -1.87 4.58 -8.49
CA TYR A 122 -0.50 4.63 -8.02
C TYR A 122 0.44 5.47 -8.89
N LYS A 123 0.37 5.31 -10.21
CA LYS A 123 1.19 6.09 -11.15
C LYS A 123 0.87 7.57 -11.08
N LEU A 124 -0.41 7.94 -11.09
CA LEU A 124 -0.82 9.34 -10.96
C LEU A 124 -0.44 9.92 -9.60
N GLY A 125 -0.62 9.14 -8.53
CA GLY A 125 -0.22 9.52 -7.18
C GLY A 125 1.28 9.80 -7.07
N LYS A 126 2.14 9.03 -7.75
CA LYS A 126 3.59 9.31 -7.77
C LYS A 126 3.94 10.64 -8.43
N HIS A 127 3.08 11.17 -9.30
CA HIS A 127 3.26 12.44 -10.02
C HIS A 127 2.30 13.52 -9.51
N TRP A 128 1.79 13.41 -8.28
CA TRP A 128 0.76 14.31 -7.75
C TRP A 128 1.13 15.79 -7.78
N GLN A 129 2.43 16.13 -7.66
CA GLN A 129 2.91 17.52 -7.72
C GLN A 129 2.64 18.20 -9.06
N SER A 130 2.44 17.43 -10.12
CA SER A 130 2.07 17.94 -11.46
C SER A 130 0.56 18.15 -11.64
N LEU A 131 -0.24 17.72 -10.67
CA LEU A 131 -1.70 17.81 -10.73
C LEU A 131 -2.20 19.02 -9.94
N PRO A 132 -3.25 19.71 -10.42
CA PRO A 132 -3.92 20.75 -9.65
C PRO A 132 -4.47 20.22 -8.32
N LEU A 133 -4.43 21.04 -7.26
CA LEU A 133 -4.93 20.65 -5.93
C LEU A 133 -6.38 20.11 -5.92
N PRO A 134 -7.35 20.66 -6.67
CA PRO A 134 -8.69 20.10 -6.75
C PRO A 134 -8.70 18.66 -7.29
N THR A 135 -7.84 18.36 -8.27
CA THR A 135 -7.68 17.01 -8.84
C THR A 135 -7.09 16.06 -7.82
N CYS A 136 -6.05 16.48 -7.09
CA CYS A 136 -5.48 15.70 -6.00
C CYS A 136 -6.54 15.36 -4.95
N ARG A 137 -7.34 16.33 -4.51
CA ARG A 137 -8.44 16.12 -3.54
C ARG A 137 -9.54 15.20 -4.05
N TYR A 138 -9.79 15.19 -5.36
CA TYR A 138 -10.77 14.30 -5.98
C TYR A 138 -10.26 12.86 -6.09
N PHE A 139 -8.98 12.69 -6.44
CA PHE A 139 -8.33 11.39 -6.54
C PHE A 139 -7.95 10.80 -5.18
N SER A 140 -7.81 11.63 -4.15
CA SER A 140 -7.50 11.17 -2.80
C SER A 140 -8.66 10.40 -2.16
N MET A 141 -8.34 9.32 -1.43
CA MET A 141 -9.30 8.64 -0.57
C MET A 141 -9.45 9.39 0.75
N TYR A 142 -8.35 9.88 1.32
CA TYR A 142 -8.32 10.63 2.57
C TYR A 142 -8.27 12.14 2.27
N LYS A 143 -9.14 12.93 2.90
CA LYS A 143 -9.33 14.36 2.58
C LYS A 143 -8.83 15.27 3.67
#